data_AF-A0A7Z9BJM8-F1
#
_entry.id   AF-A0A7Z9BJM8-F1
#
_cell.length_a   1.000
_cell.length_b   1.000
_cell.length_c   1.000
_cell.angle_alpha   90.00
_cell.angle_beta   90.00
_cell.angle_gamma   90.00
#
_symmetry.space_group_name_H-M   'P 1'
#
loop_
_entity.id
_entity.type
_entity.pdbx_description
1 polymer ?
#
loop_
_entity_poly.entity_id
_entity_poly.type
_entity_poly.pdbx_seq_one_letter_code
_entity_poly.pdbx_strand_id
1 'polypeptide(L)' 'MEWLDQLIDEVGENEEHPLASLMDILGILIEHYENEHIPELQD' A
#
# COMPACT_ATOMS: atom_id res chain seq x y z
N MET A 1 5.18 8.58 3.76
CA MET A 1 6.07 7.55 4.31
C MET A 1 7.14 7.40 3.26
N GLU A 2 8.32 8.00 3.43
CA GLU A 2 9.24 8.22 2.30
C GLU A 2 9.58 6.95 1.51
N TRP A 3 9.65 5.80 2.18
CA TRP A 3 9.93 4.49 1.60
C TRP A 3 8.74 3.87 0.85
N LEU A 4 7.50 4.10 1.30
CA LEU A 4 6.32 3.68 0.56
C LEU A 4 6.15 4.54 -0.69
N ASP A 5 6.39 5.85 -0.55
CA ASP A 5 6.32 6.80 -1.67
C ASP A 5 7.37 6.43 -2.74
N GLN A 6 8.60 6.10 -2.34
CA GLN A 6 9.64 5.58 -3.25
C GLN A 6 9.26 4.24 -3.91
N LEU A 7 8.61 3.34 -3.18
CA LEU A 7 8.16 2.06 -3.74
C LEU A 7 7.06 2.26 -4.78
N ILE A 8 6.13 3.19 -4.53
CA ILE A 8 5.07 3.56 -5.47
C ILE A 8 5.69 4.20 -6.71
N ASP A 9 6.67 5.09 -6.57
CA ASP A 9 7.36 5.71 -7.71
C ASP A 9 8.14 4.67 -8.55
N GLU A 10 8.77 3.69 -7.90
CA GLU A 10 9.54 2.63 -8.58
C GLU A 10 8.63 1.63 -9.33
N VAL A 11 7.55 1.18 -8.70
CA VAL A 11 6.59 0.24 -9.31
C VAL A 11 5.74 0.94 -10.37
N GLY A 12 5.29 2.16 -10.08
CA GLY A 12 4.41 2.96 -10.93
C GLY A 12 3.14 2.19 -11.34
N GLU A 13 2.81 2.27 -12.62
CA GLU A 13 1.69 1.53 -13.24
C GLU A 13 2.15 0.21 -13.90
N ASN A 14 3.37 -0.25 -13.63
CA ASN A 14 3.92 -1.44 -14.27
C ASN A 14 3.52 -2.71 -13.51
N GLU A 15 2.43 -3.36 -13.96
CA GLU A 15 1.95 -4.62 -13.39
C GLU A 15 2.94 -5.79 -13.56
N GLU A 16 3.86 -5.75 -14.53
CA GLU A 16 4.91 -6.75 -14.70
C GLU A 16 6.14 -6.48 -13.83
N HIS A 17 6.14 -5.40 -13.05
CA HIS A 17 7.26 -5.04 -12.20
C HIS A 17 7.51 -6.13 -11.14
N PRO A 18 8.77 -6.51 -10.87
CA PRO A 18 9.08 -7.57 -9.89
C PRO A 18 8.52 -7.31 -8.48
N LEU A 19 8.31 -6.04 -8.13
CA LEU A 19 7.76 -5.62 -6.84
C LEU A 19 6.26 -5.32 -6.87
N ALA A 20 5.55 -5.48 -8.01
CA ALA A 20 4.12 -5.19 -8.11
C ALA A 20 3.30 -6.03 -7.10
N SER A 21 3.57 -7.34 -7.04
CA SER A 21 2.91 -8.23 -6.08
C SER A 21 3.20 -7.88 -4.60
N LEU A 22 4.35 -7.27 -4.31
CA LEU A 22 4.66 -6.78 -2.98
C LEU A 22 3.84 -5.53 -2.65
N MET A 23 3.68 -4.61 -3.61
CA MET A 23 2.82 -3.44 -3.46
C MET A 23 1.39 -3.86 -3.12
N ASP A 24 0.83 -4.82 -3.87
CA ASP A 24 -0.51 -5.35 -3.62
C ASP A 24 -0.68 -5.89 -2.19
N ILE A 25 0.28 -6.70 -1.73
CA ILE A 25 0.28 -7.26 -0.38
C ILE A 25 0.37 -6.14 0.67
N LEU A 26 1.24 -5.14 0.46
CA LEU A 26 1.38 -4.01 1.38
C LEU A 26 0.08 -3.21 1.46
N GLY A 27 -0.62 -2.99 0.35
CA GLY A 27 -1.93 -2.33 0.34
C GLY A 27 -2.96 -3.05 1.21
N ILE A 28 -3.06 -4.38 1.08
CA ILE A 28 -3.94 -5.20 1.91
C ILE A 28 -3.57 -5.11 3.39
N LEU A 29 -2.27 -5.14 3.72
CA LEU A 29 -1.81 -5.06 5.12
C LEU A 29 -2.06 -3.69 5.73
N ILE A 30 -1.90 -2.62 4.95
CA ILE A 30 -2.22 -1.25 5.39
C ILE A 30 -3.72 -1.13 5.66
N GLU A 31 -4.56 -1.55 4.71
CA GLU A 31 -6.02 -1.53 4.88
C GLU A 31 -6.46 -2.30 6.12
N HIS A 32 -5.90 -3.51 6.34
CA HIS A 32 -6.20 -4.29 7.53
C HIS A 32 -5.77 -3.58 8.82
N TYR A 33 -4.57 -3.01 8.85
CA TYR A 33 -4.08 -2.26 10.00
C TYR A 33 -4.98 -1.04 10.30
N GLU A 34 -5.39 -0.31 9.26
CA GLU A 34 -6.29 0.82 9.39
C GLU A 34 -7.64 0.38 9.95
N ASN A 35 -8.24 -0.69 9.42
CA ASN A 35 -9.51 -1.22 9.92
C ASN A 35 -9.44 -1.68 11.39
N GLU A 36 -8.31 -2.22 11.84
CA GLU A 36 -8.14 -2.69 13.23
C GLU A 36 -7.84 -1.57 14.21
N HIS A 37 -7.14 -0.52 13.78
CA HIS A 37 -6.54 0.46 14.70
C HIS A 37 -7.07 1.89 14.52
N ILE A 38 -7.66 2.21 13.38
CA ILE A 38 -8.23 3.51 13.09
C ILE A 38 -9.75 3.33 13.03
N PRO A 39 -10.51 3.85 14.00
CA PRO A 39 -11.96 3.83 13.89
C PRO A 39 -12.36 4.57 12.62
N GLU A 40 -13.25 3.96 11.81
CA GLU A 40 -13.80 4.58 10.61
C GLU A 40 -14.18 6.02 10.95
N LEU A 41 -13.59 6.98 10.23
CA LEU A 41 -13.95 8.38 10.39
C LEU A 41 -15.44 8.49 10.12
N GLN A 42 -16.21 8.76 11.17
CA GLN A 42 -17.63 9.03 11.03
C GLN A 42 -17.76 10.38 10.31
N ASP A 43 -18.22 10.34 9.06
CA ASP A 43 -18.63 11.51 8.28
C ASP A 43 -19.73 12.33 9.00
#